data_AF-A0A3P8KS30-F1
#
_entry.id   AF-A0A3P8KS30-F1
#
_cell.length_a   1.000
_cell.length_b   1.000
_cell.length_c   1.000
_cell.angle_alpha   90.00
_cell.angle_beta   90.00
_cell.angle_gamma   90.00
#
_symmetry.space_group_name_H-M   'P 1'
#
loop_
_entity.id
_entity.type
_entity.pdbx_description
1 polymer ?
#
loop_
_entity_poly.entity_id
_entity_poly.type
_entity_poly.pdbx_seq_one_letter_code
_entity_poly.pdbx_strand_id
1 'polypeptide(L)'
;MRRFFLKSLAAGVFVLANSGVQASSVSASDTTPQMAYEDISRSLPDLEPITFQAGAEKHKLLVFVDNQCIYCSYVVKNIKKYTDAGLTMSFLTVVPASIKDSVIEDMGRVWCASDRQKSLQNAMAGFLPDNDSSEKCKNLVIKQSALADRLGVEVTPAMVVLDKSAHTFLGSVSPDKILSELQ
;
A
#
# COMPACT_ATOMS: atom_id res chain seq x y z
N MET A 1 23.92 -20.16 -76.15
CA MET A 1 23.77 -21.62 -75.94
C MET A 1 22.59 -21.84 -74.99
N ARG A 2 21.54 -22.55 -75.45
CA ARG A 2 20.48 -23.27 -74.68
C ARG A 2 19.57 -22.46 -73.72
N ARG A 3 18.28 -22.29 -74.06
CA ARG A 3 17.10 -23.15 -73.74
C ARG A 3 16.38 -22.66 -72.46
N PHE A 4 15.16 -22.12 -72.60
CA PHE A 4 13.86 -22.81 -72.39
C PHE A 4 13.48 -22.95 -70.91
N PHE A 5 12.35 -22.38 -70.47
CA PHE A 5 11.13 -23.12 -70.08
C PHE A 5 10.08 -22.17 -69.46
N LEU A 6 8.88 -22.19 -70.05
CA LEU A 6 7.61 -21.80 -69.41
C LEU A 6 7.35 -22.67 -68.16
N LYS A 7 6.62 -22.15 -67.16
CA LYS A 7 5.25 -22.58 -66.81
C LYS A 7 4.71 -21.89 -65.54
N SER A 8 3.40 -21.66 -65.57
CA SER A 8 2.48 -21.22 -64.51
C SER A 8 2.73 -21.85 -63.14
N LEU A 9 2.26 -21.21 -62.06
CA LEU A 9 1.08 -21.66 -61.30
C LEU A 9 0.82 -20.80 -60.05
N ALA A 10 -0.48 -20.73 -59.72
CA ALA A 10 -1.08 -20.54 -58.40
C ALA A 10 -1.07 -19.12 -57.78
N ALA A 11 -2.21 -18.45 -57.96
CA ALA A 11 -2.72 -17.49 -56.99
C ALA A 11 -2.96 -18.20 -55.65
N GLY A 12 -2.08 -17.95 -54.67
CA GLY A 12 -2.28 -18.36 -53.28
C GLY A 12 -3.05 -17.26 -52.55
N VAL A 13 -4.33 -17.51 -52.29
CA VAL A 13 -5.14 -16.68 -51.38
C VAL A 13 -4.56 -16.84 -49.98
N PHE A 14 -3.84 -15.82 -49.50
CA PHE A 14 -3.48 -15.70 -48.09
C PHE A 14 -4.74 -15.31 -47.31
N VAL A 15 -5.41 -16.28 -46.71
CA VAL A 15 -6.39 -16.02 -45.65
C VAL A 15 -5.59 -15.68 -44.40
N LEU A 16 -5.38 -14.40 -44.14
CA LEU A 16 -4.91 -13.94 -42.83
C LEU A 16 -6.06 -14.15 -41.84
N ALA A 17 -6.06 -15.30 -41.17
CA ALA A 17 -6.88 -15.52 -40.00
C ALA A 17 -6.45 -14.50 -38.94
N ASN A 18 -7.27 -13.47 -38.77
CA ASN A 18 -7.07 -12.44 -37.76
C ASN A 18 -7.43 -13.07 -36.41
N SER A 19 -6.49 -13.81 -35.82
CA SER A 19 -6.56 -14.24 -34.43
C SER A 19 -6.36 -13.02 -33.54
N GLY A 20 -7.41 -12.21 -33.44
CA GLY A 20 -7.58 -11.22 -32.38
C GLY A 20 -7.74 -11.97 -31.06
N VAL A 21 -6.65 -12.51 -30.54
CA VAL A 21 -6.54 -12.83 -29.12
C VAL A 21 -6.50 -11.48 -28.45
N GLN A 22 -7.67 -11.05 -27.98
CA GLN A 22 -7.80 -9.92 -27.09
C GLN A 22 -7.11 -10.35 -25.79
N ALA A 23 -5.81 -10.09 -25.72
CA ALA A 23 -5.08 -10.08 -24.47
C ALA A 23 -5.62 -8.88 -23.69
N SER A 24 -6.75 -9.09 -23.03
CA SER A 24 -7.20 -8.23 -21.95
C SER A 24 -6.17 -8.37 -20.84
N SER A 25 -5.20 -7.46 -20.84
CA SER A 25 -4.37 -7.20 -19.68
C SER A 25 -5.31 -6.85 -18.53
N VAL A 26 -5.47 -7.78 -17.59
CA VAL A 26 -6.16 -7.55 -16.32
C VAL A 26 -5.41 -6.41 -15.64
N SER A 27 -6.00 -5.21 -15.65
CA SER A 27 -5.49 -4.06 -14.92
C SER A 27 -5.71 -4.28 -13.43
N ALA A 28 -4.71 -3.98 -12.61
CA ALA A 28 -4.89 -3.89 -11.16
C ALA A 28 -6.00 -2.87 -10.83
N SER A 29 -7.19 -3.34 -10.41
CA SER A 29 -8.18 -2.67 -9.54
C SER A 29 -9.59 -3.31 -9.69
N ASP A 30 -9.72 -4.61 -9.41
CA ASP A 30 -11.04 -5.25 -9.23
C ASP A 30 -11.48 -5.31 -7.75
N THR A 31 -10.65 -4.80 -6.84
CA THR A 31 -10.96 -4.79 -5.41
C THR A 31 -12.00 -3.71 -5.11
N THR A 32 -13.23 -4.13 -4.85
CA THR A 32 -14.28 -3.20 -4.39
C THR A 32 -13.96 -2.65 -2.99
N PRO A 33 -14.49 -1.47 -2.60
CA PRO A 33 -14.39 -0.94 -1.25
C PRO A 33 -14.79 -1.93 -0.14
N GLN A 34 -15.76 -2.80 -0.43
CA GLN A 34 -16.22 -3.83 0.50
C GLN A 34 -15.19 -4.96 0.65
N MET A 35 -14.64 -5.45 -0.45
CA MET A 35 -13.58 -6.48 -0.43
C MET A 35 -12.32 -5.97 0.28
N ALA A 36 -11.94 -4.72 0.06
CA ALA A 36 -10.83 -4.09 0.77
C ALA A 36 -11.07 -4.05 2.28
N TYR A 37 -12.26 -3.63 2.72
CA TYR A 37 -12.63 -3.62 4.13
C TYR A 37 -12.53 -5.01 4.77
N GLU A 38 -13.04 -6.04 4.09
CA GLU A 38 -13.02 -7.41 4.59
C GLU A 38 -11.61 -7.99 4.68
N ASP A 39 -10.75 -7.74 3.69
CA ASP A 39 -9.35 -8.21 3.73
C ASP A 39 -8.55 -7.49 4.84
N ILE A 40 -8.74 -6.18 4.96
CA ILE A 40 -8.14 -5.39 6.06
C ILE A 40 -8.61 -5.92 7.41
N SER A 41 -9.93 -6.07 7.61
CA SER A 41 -10.50 -6.52 8.88
C SER A 41 -10.02 -7.91 9.28
N ARG A 42 -9.85 -8.81 8.31
CA ARG A 42 -9.33 -10.16 8.54
C ARG A 42 -7.84 -10.16 8.88
N SER A 43 -7.06 -9.29 8.22
CA SER A 43 -5.60 -9.29 8.33
C SER A 43 -5.09 -8.53 9.56
N LEU A 44 -5.74 -7.43 9.95
CA LEU A 44 -5.24 -6.50 10.98
C LEU A 44 -4.83 -7.16 12.31
N PRO A 45 -5.55 -8.15 12.86
CA PRO A 45 -5.17 -8.78 14.14
C PRO A 45 -3.75 -9.36 14.13
N ASP A 46 -3.30 -9.90 12.99
CA ASP A 46 -1.99 -10.54 12.84
C ASP A 46 -0.88 -9.57 12.40
N LEU A 47 -1.23 -8.33 12.07
CA LEU A 47 -0.31 -7.32 11.55
C LEU A 47 0.23 -6.37 12.62
N GLU A 48 -0.26 -6.47 13.86
CA GLU A 48 0.19 -5.68 15.01
C GLU A 48 0.40 -4.18 14.67
N PRO A 49 -0.65 -3.46 14.22
CA PRO A 49 -0.52 -2.05 13.85
C PRO A 49 -0.05 -1.20 15.03
N ILE A 50 0.68 -0.12 14.73
CA ILE A 50 1.00 0.91 15.72
C ILE A 50 -0.18 1.87 15.77
N THR A 51 -0.95 1.83 16.86
CA THR A 51 -2.22 2.59 16.97
C THR A 51 -2.10 3.77 17.91
N PHE A 52 -2.63 4.93 17.52
CA PHE A 52 -2.80 6.14 18.33
C PHE A 52 -4.30 6.40 18.51
N GLN A 53 -4.76 6.30 19.75
CA GLN A 53 -6.19 6.36 20.10
C GLN A 53 -6.69 7.80 20.08
N ALA A 54 -7.85 8.02 19.46
CA ALA A 54 -8.61 9.26 19.65
C ALA A 54 -9.31 9.26 21.01
N GLY A 55 -9.43 10.43 21.65
CA GLY A 55 -10.13 10.55 22.94
C GLY A 55 -11.63 10.25 22.83
N ALA A 56 -12.24 10.64 21.70
CA ALA A 56 -13.60 10.28 21.32
C ALA A 56 -13.57 9.78 19.87
N GLU A 57 -13.38 8.46 19.70
CA GLU A 57 -13.31 7.83 18.37
C GLU A 57 -14.63 8.01 17.61
N LYS A 58 -14.52 8.57 16.41
CA LYS A 58 -15.59 8.67 15.40
C LYS A 58 -15.35 7.67 14.28
N HIS A 59 -14.10 7.57 13.81
CA HIS A 59 -13.70 6.66 12.74
C HIS A 59 -12.33 6.05 13.00
N LYS A 60 -12.10 4.87 12.43
CA LYS A 60 -10.79 4.22 12.37
C LYS A 60 -10.09 4.58 11.07
N LEU A 61 -8.85 5.05 11.17
CA LEU A 61 -8.02 5.46 10.05
C LEU A 61 -6.78 4.57 9.98
N LEU A 62 -6.76 3.63 9.04
CA LEU A 62 -5.57 2.84 8.72
C LEU A 62 -4.68 3.64 7.77
N VAL A 63 -3.39 3.75 8.07
CA VAL A 63 -2.44 4.50 7.26
C VAL A 63 -1.27 3.60 6.87
N PHE A 64 -1.09 3.42 5.58
CA PHE A 64 0.05 2.76 4.98
C PHE A 64 1.17 3.77 4.77
N VAL A 65 2.35 3.52 5.35
CA VAL A 65 3.47 4.46 5.39
C VAL A 65 4.80 3.80 5.05
N ASP A 66 5.79 4.62 4.70
CA ASP A 66 7.19 4.27 4.54
C ASP A 66 8.05 5.35 5.25
N ASN A 67 9.09 4.94 5.98
CA ASN A 67 9.96 5.87 6.74
C ASN A 67 10.82 6.79 5.87
N GLN A 68 10.95 6.50 4.57
CA GLN A 68 11.69 7.36 3.63
C GLN A 68 10.77 8.33 2.87
N CYS A 69 9.45 8.33 3.14
CA CYS A 69 8.49 9.22 2.48
C CYS A 69 8.23 10.50 3.30
N ILE A 70 8.61 11.66 2.74
CA ILE A 70 8.43 12.97 3.39
C ILE A 70 6.97 13.29 3.74
N TYR A 71 6.01 12.83 2.92
CA TYR A 71 4.59 13.03 3.20
C TYR A 71 4.10 12.14 4.34
N CYS A 72 4.66 10.94 4.52
CA CYS A 72 4.39 10.10 5.69
C CYS A 72 4.86 10.80 6.97
N SER A 73 6.05 11.43 6.92
CA SER A 73 6.56 12.23 8.04
C SER A 73 5.60 13.37 8.44
N TYR A 74 4.97 14.04 7.47
CA TYR A 74 3.98 15.08 7.77
C TYR A 74 2.74 14.52 8.47
N VAL A 75 2.24 13.36 8.04
CA VAL A 75 1.09 12.71 8.68
C VAL A 75 1.44 12.34 10.12
N VAL A 76 2.57 11.66 10.34
CA VAL A 76 2.98 11.19 11.66
C VAL A 76 3.28 12.37 12.61
N LYS A 77 3.87 13.45 12.12
CA LYS A 77 4.08 14.70 12.89
C LYS A 77 2.76 15.33 13.35
N ASN A 78 1.66 15.09 12.63
CA ASN A 78 0.35 15.70 12.89
C ASN A 78 -0.67 14.72 13.52
N ILE A 79 -0.27 13.56 14.03
CA ILE A 79 -1.17 12.56 14.67
C ILE A 79 -2.15 13.19 15.66
N LYS A 80 -1.69 14.17 16.46
CA LYS A 80 -2.56 14.86 17.42
C LYS A 80 -3.77 15.52 16.75
N LYS A 81 -3.59 16.13 15.57
CA LYS A 81 -4.70 16.78 14.84
C LYS A 81 -5.74 15.77 14.39
N TYR A 82 -5.33 14.58 13.96
CA TYR A 82 -6.25 13.51 13.55
C TYR A 82 -6.99 12.93 14.77
N THR A 83 -6.26 12.61 15.84
CA THR A 83 -6.83 12.04 17.06
C THR A 83 -7.75 13.02 17.80
N ASP A 84 -7.43 14.32 17.84
CA ASP A 84 -8.30 15.38 18.36
C ASP A 84 -9.59 15.54 17.53
N ALA A 85 -9.54 15.25 16.22
CA ALA A 85 -10.72 15.29 15.34
C ALA A 85 -11.65 14.05 15.49
N GLY A 86 -11.19 13.02 16.20
CA GLY A 86 -11.90 11.76 16.41
C GLY A 86 -11.44 10.61 15.52
N LEU A 87 -10.27 10.71 14.89
CA LEU A 87 -9.72 9.64 14.04
C LEU A 87 -8.69 8.82 14.83
N THR A 88 -9.03 7.59 15.19
CA THR A 88 -8.05 6.65 15.75
C THR A 88 -7.16 6.14 14.62
N MET A 89 -5.87 6.47 14.69
CA MET A 89 -4.92 6.15 13.62
C MET A 89 -4.20 4.84 13.88
N SER A 90 -4.13 3.96 12.89
CA SER A 90 -3.33 2.72 12.94
C SER A 90 -2.37 2.70 11.76
N PHE A 91 -1.09 2.42 12.02
CA PHE A 91 -0.04 2.49 11.00
C PHE A 91 0.49 1.10 10.62
N LEU A 92 0.68 0.88 9.32
CA LEU A 92 1.32 -0.28 8.72
C LEU A 92 2.38 0.15 7.70
N THR A 93 3.42 -0.65 7.53
CA THR A 93 4.51 -0.36 6.60
C THR A 93 4.21 -0.86 5.18
N VAL A 94 4.51 -0.03 4.19
CA VAL A 94 4.71 -0.41 2.79
C VAL A 94 6.21 -0.51 2.54
N VAL A 95 6.64 -1.53 1.81
CA VAL A 95 8.05 -1.75 1.45
C VAL A 95 8.21 -1.52 -0.05
N PRO A 96 8.60 -0.31 -0.51
CA PRO A 96 8.82 -0.07 -1.93
C PRO A 96 9.96 -0.93 -2.46
N ALA A 97 9.78 -1.51 -3.64
CA ALA A 97 10.76 -2.42 -4.25
C ALA A 97 12.16 -1.80 -4.42
N SER A 98 12.24 -0.48 -4.65
CA SER A 98 13.48 0.26 -4.87
C SER A 98 14.36 0.43 -3.63
N ILE A 99 13.77 0.36 -2.42
CA ILE A 99 14.45 0.60 -1.13
C ILE A 99 14.14 -0.51 -0.12
N LYS A 100 13.76 -1.69 -0.62
CA LYS A 100 13.18 -2.81 0.13
C LYS A 100 13.97 -3.17 1.39
N ASP A 101 15.27 -3.42 1.24
CA ASP A 101 16.09 -3.92 2.34
C ASP A 101 16.24 -2.89 3.47
N SER A 102 16.39 -1.60 3.12
CA SER A 102 16.47 -0.51 4.10
C SER A 102 15.18 -0.36 4.88
N VAL A 103 14.03 -0.39 4.20
CA VAL A 103 12.72 -0.23 4.86
C VAL A 103 12.40 -1.42 5.76
N ILE A 104 12.70 -2.64 5.32
CA ILE A 104 12.50 -3.85 6.14
C ILE A 104 13.37 -3.80 7.41
N GLU A 105 14.63 -3.41 7.28
CA GLU A 105 15.54 -3.28 8.42
C GLU A 105 15.07 -2.18 9.38
N ASP A 106 14.91 -0.96 8.88
CA ASP A 106 14.56 0.21 9.68
C ASP A 106 13.20 0.07 10.38
N MET A 107 12.17 -0.33 9.64
CA MET A 107 10.84 -0.53 10.22
C MET A 107 10.79 -1.81 11.05
N GLY A 108 11.63 -2.80 10.76
CA GLY A 108 11.82 -3.94 11.66
C GLY A 108 12.28 -3.49 13.05
N ARG A 109 13.21 -2.52 13.14
CA ARG A 109 13.68 -1.94 14.41
C ARG A 109 12.54 -1.21 15.15
N VAL A 110 11.74 -0.44 14.42
CA VAL A 110 10.56 0.27 14.95
C VAL A 110 9.55 -0.70 15.58
N TRP A 111 9.23 -1.80 14.90
CA TRP A 111 8.28 -2.80 15.44
C TRP A 111 8.89 -3.68 16.54
N CYS A 112 10.21 -3.77 16.61
CA CYS A 112 10.91 -4.44 17.71
C CYS A 112 11.14 -3.55 18.93
N ALA A 113 10.87 -2.25 18.83
CA ALA A 113 11.04 -1.33 19.94
C ALA A 113 10.02 -1.58 21.06
N SER A 114 10.43 -1.33 22.29
CA SER A 114 9.55 -1.39 23.47
C SER A 114 8.44 -0.34 23.40
N ASP A 115 8.77 0.86 22.92
CA ASP A 115 7.83 1.94 22.64
C ASP A 115 7.72 2.16 21.13
N ARG A 116 6.82 1.38 20.50
CA ARG A 116 6.59 1.45 19.05
C ARG A 116 6.04 2.80 18.61
N GLN A 117 5.19 3.45 19.40
CA GLN A 117 4.60 4.75 19.07
C GLN A 117 5.68 5.82 18.95
N LYS A 118 6.52 5.94 19.99
CA LYS A 118 7.65 6.87 19.98
C LYS A 118 8.66 6.53 18.89
N SER A 119 8.93 5.25 18.68
CA SER A 119 9.87 4.80 17.66
C SER A 119 9.40 5.11 16.24
N LEU A 120 8.10 4.96 15.95
CA LEU A 120 7.53 5.37 14.67
C LEU A 120 7.65 6.88 14.45
N GLN A 121 7.32 7.67 15.47
CA GLN A 121 7.44 9.14 15.40
C GLN A 121 8.89 9.57 15.15
N ASN A 122 9.85 8.95 15.83
CA ASN A 122 11.27 9.24 15.66
C ASN A 122 11.80 8.79 14.30
N ALA A 123 11.45 7.57 13.85
CA ALA A 123 11.89 7.04 12.57
C ALA A 123 11.42 7.92 11.40
N MET A 124 10.18 8.43 11.48
CA MET A 124 9.62 9.36 10.50
C MET A 124 10.28 10.75 10.54
N ALA A 125 11.01 11.07 11.60
CA ALA A 125 11.87 12.25 11.72
C ALA A 125 13.35 11.97 11.39
N GLY A 126 13.68 10.74 10.97
CA GLY A 126 15.04 10.33 10.61
C GLY A 126 15.87 9.75 11.75
N PHE A 127 15.26 9.45 12.91
CA PHE A 127 15.94 8.90 14.08
C PHE A 127 15.46 7.49 14.38
N LEU A 128 16.27 6.48 14.05
CA LEU A 128 15.94 5.09 14.33
C LEU A 128 16.16 4.74 15.82
N PRO A 129 15.35 3.85 16.40
CA PRO A 129 15.55 3.39 17.77
C PRO A 129 16.89 2.66 17.95
N ASP A 130 17.50 2.79 19.12
CA ASP A 130 18.76 2.14 19.47
C ASP A 130 18.55 0.65 19.84
N ASN A 131 18.14 -0.12 18.84
CA ASN A 131 18.00 -1.57 18.87
C ASN A 131 18.28 -2.14 17.47
N ASP A 132 18.32 -3.47 17.37
CA ASP A 132 18.36 -4.19 16.09
C ASP A 132 16.98 -4.71 15.70
N SER A 133 16.78 -5.01 14.43
CA SER A 133 15.56 -5.69 13.97
C SER A 133 15.71 -7.22 14.09
N SER A 134 14.74 -7.86 14.72
CA SER A 134 14.66 -9.32 14.73
C SER A 134 14.01 -9.84 13.45
N GLU A 135 14.30 -11.10 13.08
CA GLU A 135 13.62 -11.79 11.97
C GLU A 135 12.09 -11.80 12.14
N LYS A 136 11.59 -11.87 13.38
CA LYS A 136 10.14 -11.78 13.63
C LYS A 136 9.58 -10.42 13.20
N CYS A 137 10.26 -9.32 13.53
CA CYS A 137 9.83 -7.97 13.19
C CYS A 137 9.97 -7.69 11.69
N LYS A 138 11.06 -8.16 11.06
CA LYS A 138 11.21 -8.10 9.59
C LYS A 138 10.07 -8.82 8.87
N ASN A 139 9.76 -10.04 9.30
CA ASN A 139 8.64 -10.81 8.75
C ASN A 139 7.29 -10.13 8.98
N LEU A 140 7.11 -9.44 10.10
CA LEU A 140 5.91 -8.64 10.36
C LEU A 140 5.80 -7.49 9.34
N VAL A 141 6.85 -6.71 9.11
CA VAL A 141 6.89 -5.64 8.10
C VAL A 141 6.58 -6.17 6.71
N ILE A 142 7.14 -7.33 6.33
CA ILE A 142 6.85 -7.98 5.05
C ILE A 142 5.36 -8.33 4.92
N LYS A 143 4.75 -8.89 5.97
CA LYS A 143 3.30 -9.20 5.97
C LYS A 143 2.42 -7.96 5.86
N GLN A 144 2.83 -6.85 6.48
CA GLN A 144 2.13 -5.57 6.36
C GLN A 144 2.16 -5.05 4.92
N SER A 145 3.34 -5.07 4.29
CA SER A 145 3.48 -4.69 2.88
C SER A 145 2.67 -5.59 1.97
N ALA A 146 2.62 -6.90 2.26
CA ALA A 146 1.80 -7.83 1.48
C ALA A 146 0.29 -7.54 1.57
N LEU A 147 -0.21 -6.94 2.66
CA LEU A 147 -1.58 -6.42 2.68
C LEU A 147 -1.71 -5.20 1.77
N ALA A 148 -0.75 -4.26 1.84
CA ALA A 148 -0.74 -3.08 0.98
C ALA A 148 -0.75 -3.46 -0.52
N ASP A 149 0.05 -4.46 -0.91
CA ASP A 149 0.12 -4.96 -2.28
C ASP A 149 -1.22 -5.54 -2.75
N ARG A 150 -1.89 -6.35 -1.92
CA ARG A 150 -3.22 -6.91 -2.26
C ARG A 150 -4.31 -5.84 -2.41
N LEU A 151 -4.16 -4.73 -1.69
CA LEU A 151 -5.06 -3.58 -1.77
C LEU A 151 -4.70 -2.61 -2.90
N GLY A 152 -3.62 -2.86 -3.65
CA GLY A 152 -3.17 -1.98 -4.73
C GLY A 152 -2.61 -0.64 -4.25
N VAL A 153 -1.99 -0.61 -3.06
CA VAL A 153 -1.36 0.61 -2.54
C VAL A 153 -0.04 0.86 -3.26
N GLU A 154 -0.06 1.79 -4.23
CA GLU A 154 1.13 2.14 -5.03
C GLU A 154 1.85 3.39 -4.53
N VAL A 155 1.18 4.22 -3.71
CA VAL A 155 1.71 5.50 -3.21
C VAL A 155 1.52 5.61 -1.71
N THR A 156 2.52 6.20 -1.02
CA THR A 156 2.46 6.46 0.42
C THR A 156 2.51 7.96 0.72
N PRO A 157 1.80 8.44 1.75
CA PRO A 157 0.87 7.66 2.57
C PRO A 157 -0.41 7.31 1.80
N ALA A 158 -0.99 6.14 2.07
CA ALA A 158 -2.36 5.83 1.68
C ALA A 158 -3.20 5.67 2.96
N MET A 159 -4.32 6.38 3.02
CA MET A 159 -5.16 6.46 4.20
C MET A 159 -6.50 5.78 3.91
N VAL A 160 -6.92 4.86 4.76
CA VAL A 160 -8.15 4.09 4.59
C VAL A 160 -9.02 4.27 5.83
N VAL A 161 -10.16 4.91 5.67
CA VAL A 161 -11.19 4.96 6.72
C VAL A 161 -11.96 3.65 6.70
N LEU A 162 -12.09 3.01 7.86
CA LEU A 162 -12.70 1.70 8.05
C LEU A 162 -14.02 1.83 8.81
N ASP A 163 -15.13 2.04 8.08
CA ASP A 163 -16.47 2.11 8.66
C ASP A 163 -17.32 0.90 8.24
N LYS A 164 -18.33 1.10 7.38
CA LYS A 164 -19.14 0.01 6.77
C LYS A 164 -18.46 -0.59 5.54
N SER A 165 -17.63 0.22 4.88
CA SER A 165 -16.77 -0.11 3.74
C SER A 165 -15.45 0.67 3.86
N ALA A 166 -14.45 0.32 3.05
CA ALA A 166 -13.20 1.06 3.01
C ALA A 166 -13.35 2.35 2.18
N HIS A 167 -12.94 3.49 2.73
CA HIS A 167 -12.83 4.75 1.97
C HIS A 167 -11.36 5.15 1.90
N THR A 168 -10.78 5.06 0.70
CA THR A 168 -9.34 5.27 0.48
C THR A 168 -9.06 6.70 0.02
N PHE A 169 -8.10 7.34 0.66
CA PHE A 169 -7.54 8.64 0.32
C PHE A 169 -6.06 8.47 0.01
N LEU A 170 -5.62 8.96 -1.16
CA LEU A 170 -4.22 8.89 -1.57
C LEU A 170 -3.49 10.16 -1.17
N GLY A 171 -2.31 9.99 -0.56
CA GLY A 171 -1.46 11.07 -0.10
C GLY A 171 -1.81 11.61 1.30
N SER A 172 -1.15 12.71 1.67
CA SER A 172 -1.30 13.34 2.98
C SER A 172 -2.55 14.23 3.03
N VAL A 173 -3.72 13.62 3.27
CA VAL A 173 -5.00 14.33 3.37
C VAL A 173 -5.25 14.82 4.81
N SER A 174 -5.77 16.03 4.96
CA SER A 174 -6.08 16.63 6.27
C SER A 174 -7.30 15.99 6.93
N PRO A 175 -7.41 15.98 8.27
CA PRO A 175 -8.56 15.41 8.97
C PRO A 175 -9.89 16.07 8.55
N ASP A 176 -9.93 17.40 8.40
CA ASP A 176 -11.15 18.11 7.98
C ASP A 176 -11.63 17.68 6.59
N LYS A 177 -10.69 17.46 5.67
CA LYS A 177 -11.00 17.01 4.31
C LYS A 177 -11.50 15.57 4.31
N ILE A 178 -10.84 14.66 5.03
CA ILE A 178 -11.31 13.28 5.22
C ILE A 178 -12.74 13.29 5.74
N LEU A 179 -13.01 14.00 6.85
CA LEU A 179 -14.32 14.01 7.48
C LEU A 179 -15.41 14.64 6.60
N SER A 180 -15.07 15.64 5.79
CA SER A 180 -16.03 16.26 4.85
C SER A 180 -16.48 15.33 3.74
N GLU A 181 -15.69 14.31 3.40
CA GLU A 181 -16.01 13.35 2.34
C GLU A 181 -16.74 12.09 2.87
N LEU A 182 -16.87 11.96 4.19
CA LEU A 182 -17.59 10.87 4.84
C LEU A 182 -19.05 11.24 5.21
N GLN A 183 -19.45 12.48 4.97
CA GLN A 183 -20.81 13.00 5.22
C GLN A 183 -21.73 12.71 4.04
#